data_AF-A0A967JTX7-F1
#
_entry.id   AF-A0A967JTX7-F1
#
_cell.length_a   1.000
_cell.length_b   1.000
_cell.length_c   1.000
_cell.angle_alpha   90.00
_cell.angle_beta   90.00
_cell.angle_gamma   90.00
#
_symmetry.space_group_name_H-M   'P 1'
#
loop_
_entity.id
_entity.type
_entity.pdbx_description
1 polymer ?
#
loop_
_entity_poly.entity_id
_entity_poly.type
_entity_poly.pdbx_seq_one_letter_code
_entity_poly.pdbx_strand_id
1 'polypeptide(L)' 'MTGYQEILTDPSYAGQIVTMTYPQIGNTGVNPEDEESHRVFAAGLVVRDVPALMSSWRAQQTLPEYLAE' A
#
# COMPACT_ATOMS: atom_id res chain seq x y z
N MET A 1 -11.36 -3.56 4.25
CA MET A 1 -10.39 -2.90 5.13
C MET A 1 -9.57 -1.96 4.26
N THR A 2 -9.61 -0.67 4.54
CA THR A 2 -8.85 0.39 3.83
C THR A 2 -7.59 0.73 4.64
N GLY A 3 -6.69 1.56 4.10
CA GLY A 3 -5.53 2.07 4.84
C GLY A 3 -4.25 1.21 4.74
N TYR A 4 -4.08 0.41 3.70
CA TYR A 4 -2.84 -0.33 3.48
C TYR A 4 -1.63 0.60 3.24
N GLN A 5 -1.87 1.79 2.68
CA GLN A 5 -0.84 2.78 2.44
C GLN A 5 -0.28 3.34 3.76
N GLU A 6 -1.16 3.70 4.70
CA GLU A 6 -0.78 4.14 6.05
C GLU A 6 0.13 3.11 6.75
N ILE A 7 -0.23 1.83 6.66
CA ILE A 7 0.55 0.72 7.26
C ILE A 7 1.94 0.60 6.63
N LEU A 8 2.06 0.82 5.32
CA LEU A 8 3.35 0.75 4.61
C LEU A 8 4.27 1.92 4.98
N THR A 9 3.69 3.10 5.21
CA THR A 9 4.41 4.33 5.57
C THR A 9 4.65 4.48 7.07
N ASP A 10 4.04 3.66 7.92
CA ASP A 10 4.21 3.75 9.37
C ASP A 10 5.61 3.25 9.80
N PRO A 11 6.43 4.09 10.46
CA PRO A 11 7.77 3.73 10.91
C PRO A 11 7.78 2.58 11.95
N SER A 12 6.65 2.25 12.56
CA SER A 12 6.50 1.12 13.48
C SER A 12 6.74 -0.23 12.80
N TYR A 13 6.50 -0.32 11.49
CA TYR A 13 6.71 -1.54 10.68
C TYR A 13 8.07 -1.55 9.97
N ALA A 14 8.99 -0.65 10.35
CA ALA A 14 10.31 -0.56 9.75
C ALA A 14 11.05 -1.91 9.80
N GLY A 15 11.43 -2.45 8.63
CA GLY A 15 12.16 -3.71 8.54
C GLY A 15 11.29 -4.97 8.71
N GLN A 16 9.97 -4.84 8.82
CA GLN A 16 9.05 -5.96 8.96
C GLN A 16 8.41 -6.34 7.62
N ILE A 17 8.11 -7.64 7.47
CA ILE A 17 7.28 -8.12 6.35
C ILE A 17 5.83 -8.12 6.83
N VAL A 18 5.03 -7.24 6.24
CA VAL A 18 3.63 -7.06 6.62
C VAL A 18 2.76 -7.97 5.77
N THR A 19 1.97 -8.83 6.41
CA THR A 19 0.99 -9.69 5.71
C THR A 19 -0.41 -9.16 5.92
N MET A 20 -1.07 -8.76 4.84
CA MET A 20 -2.46 -8.33 4.90
C MET A 20 -3.38 -9.55 4.90
N THR A 21 -4.28 -9.61 5.87
CA THR A 21 -5.30 -10.67 5.96
C THR A 21 -6.47 -10.44 5.01
N TYR A 22 -6.66 -9.19 4.57
CA TYR A 22 -7.70 -8.85 3.61
C TYR A 22 -7.27 -9.29 2.19
N PRO A 23 -8.15 -9.97 1.43
CA PRO A 23 -7.72 -10.69 0.23
C PRO A 23 -7.35 -9.77 -0.93
N GLN A 24 -7.96 -8.59 -1.03
CA GLN A 24 -7.77 -7.68 -2.16
C GLN A 24 -7.20 -6.35 -1.68
N ILE A 25 -5.92 -6.10 -1.96
CA ILE A 25 -5.19 -4.90 -1.51
C ILE A 25 -4.69 -4.15 -2.73
N GLY A 26 -4.90 -2.83 -2.80
CA GLY A 26 -4.57 -2.01 -3.98
C GLY A 26 -5.77 -1.54 -4.80
N ASN A 27 -7.01 -1.87 -4.41
CA ASN A 27 -8.22 -1.49 -5.14
C ASN A 27 -8.45 0.03 -5.18
N THR A 28 -7.97 0.77 -4.16
CA THR A 28 -8.08 2.22 -4.08
C THR A 28 -6.91 2.97 -4.72
N GLY A 29 -5.92 2.25 -5.26
CA GLY A 29 -4.67 2.84 -5.73
C GLY A 29 -3.85 3.46 -4.60
N VAL A 30 -2.84 4.25 -4.95
CA VAL A 30 -2.02 5.01 -4.02
C VAL A 30 -2.13 6.48 -4.38
N ASN A 31 -2.15 7.34 -3.36
CA ASN A 31 -2.21 8.79 -3.50
C ASN A 31 -1.29 9.48 -2.49
N PRO A 32 -0.58 10.55 -2.88
CA PRO A 32 0.36 11.25 -2.00
C PRO A 32 -0.31 11.95 -0.81
N GLU A 33 -1.64 12.13 -0.84
CA GLU A 33 -2.40 12.75 0.27
C GLU A 33 -2.62 11.80 1.45
N ASP A 34 -2.61 10.48 1.23
CA ASP A 34 -2.82 9.47 2.28
C ASP A 34 -1.47 8.83 2.71
N GLU A 35 -0.33 9.47 2.38
CA GLU A 35 0.98 9.12 2.94
C GLU A 35 1.17 9.73 4.34
N GLU A 36 1.19 8.91 5.38
CA GLU A 36 1.58 9.34 6.74
C GLU A 36 3.09 9.66 6.84
N SER A 37 3.89 9.23 5.87
CA SER A 37 5.33 9.51 5.81
C SER A 37 5.88 9.42 4.39
N HIS A 38 6.98 10.15 4.15
CA HIS A 38 7.64 10.31 2.84
C HIS A 38 8.25 9.04 2.21
N ARG A 39 8.13 7.87 2.83
CA ARG A 39 8.69 6.62 2.32
C ARG A 39 7.99 5.39 2.90
N VAL A 40 8.07 4.28 2.18
CA VAL A 40 7.71 2.96 2.68
C VAL A 40 8.77 2.48 3.68
N PHE A 41 8.34 2.14 4.90
CA PHE A 41 9.22 1.60 5.94
C PHE A 41 9.18 0.07 6.02
N ALA A 42 8.06 -0.54 5.62
CA ALA A 42 7.94 -1.99 5.56
C ALA A 42 9.01 -2.61 4.65
N ALA A 43 9.63 -3.71 5.09
CA ALA A 43 10.62 -4.44 4.29
C ALA A 43 9.98 -5.23 3.14
N GLY A 44 8.69 -5.54 3.27
CA GLY A 44 7.94 -6.26 2.24
C GLY A 44 6.48 -6.34 2.59
N LEU A 45 5.65 -6.51 1.56
CA LEU A 45 4.21 -6.65 1.67
C LEU A 45 3.79 -8.00 1.08
N VAL A 46 3.05 -8.78 1.86
CA VAL A 46 2.46 -10.06 1.43
C VAL A 46 0.94 -9.90 1.38
N VAL A 47 0.38 -10.13 0.20
CA VAL A 47 -1.05 -10.00 -0.07
C VAL A 47 -1.53 -11.20 -0.87
N ARG A 48 -2.82 -11.50 -0.75
CA ARG A 48 -3.43 -12.61 -1.47
C ARG A 48 -3.63 -12.28 -2.96
N ASP A 49 -4.14 -11.10 -3.26
CA ASP A 49 -4.42 -10.63 -4.60
C ASP A 49 -4.21 -9.11 -4.69
N VAL A 50 -3.50 -8.68 -5.73
CA VAL A 50 -3.38 -7.26 -6.11
C VAL A 50 -4.22 -7.07 -7.37
N PRO A 51 -5.33 -6.31 -7.30
CA PRO A 51 -6.13 -6.06 -8.48
C PRO A 51 -5.30 -5.28 -9.52
N ALA A 52 -5.35 -5.75 -10.77
CA ALA A 52 -4.64 -5.11 -11.88
C ALA A 52 -5.16 -3.69 -12.18
N LEU A 53 -6.41 -3.41 -11.81
CA LEU A 53 -7.07 -2.12 -11.99
C LEU A 53 -7.38 -1.52 -10.62
N MET A 54 -6.83 -0.32 -10.39
CA MET A 54 -7.28 0.55 -9.31
C MET A 54 -8.54 1.30 -9.75
N SER A 55 -9.53 1.41 -8.86
CA SER A 55 -10.79 2.09 -9.14
C SER A 55 -11.18 2.96 -7.95
N SER A 56 -10.55 4.13 -7.87
CA SER A 56 -10.89 5.19 -6.92
C SER A 56 -10.67 6.53 -7.59
N TRP A 57 -11.54 7.49 -7.28
CA TRP A 57 -11.44 8.86 -7.78
C TRP A 57 -10.17 9.59 -7.29
N ARG A 58 -9.55 9.08 -6.20
CA ARG A 58 -8.31 9.62 -5.63
C ARG A 58 -7.05 8.88 -6.11
N ALA A 59 -7.18 7.78 -6.85
CA ALA A 59 -6.03 6.95 -7.23
C ALA A 59 -5.12 7.69 -8.22
N GLN A 60 -3.84 7.85 -7.89
CA GLN A 60 -2.85 8.46 -8.78
C GLN A 60 -1.88 7.44 -9.39
N GLN A 61 -1.55 6.39 -8.66
CA GLN A 61 -0.63 5.33 -9.10
C GLN A 61 -1.04 3.95 -8.56
N THR A 62 -0.59 2.88 -9.20
CA THR A 62 -0.88 1.52 -8.73
C THR A 62 0.01 1.13 -7.55
N LEU A 63 -0.46 0.20 -6.71
CA LEU A 63 0.32 -0.29 -5.57
C LEU A 63 1.67 -0.94 -5.97
N PRO A 64 1.77 -1.74 -7.06
CA PRO A 64 3.03 -2.29 -7.50
C PRO A 64 4.03 -1.24 -7.99
N GLU A 65 3.56 -0.20 -8.69
CA GLU A 65 4.41 0.90 -9.16
C GLU A 65 4.99 1.66 -7.96
N TYR A 66 4.14 1.95 -6.96
CA TYR A 66 4.57 2.62 -5.73
C TYR A 66 5.62 1.84 -4.93
N LEU A 67 5.53 0.50 -4.91
CA LEU A 67 6.50 -0.34 -4.21
C LEU A 67 7.80 -0.57 -5.01
N ALA A 68 7.82 -0.20 -6.29
CA ALA A 68 8.97 -0.37 -7.17
C ALA A 68 9.86 0.89 -7.28
N GLU A 69 9.36 2.06 -6.85
CA GLU A 69 10.15 3.29 -6.65
C GLU A 69 11.05 3.20 -5.42
#